data_AF-A0A966W5F8-F1
#
_entry.id   AF-A0A966W5F8-F1
#
_cell.length_a   1.000
_cell.length_b   1.000
_cell.length_c   1.000
_cell.angle_alpha   90.00
_cell.angle_beta   90.00
_cell.angle_gamma   90.00
#
_symmetry.space_group_name_H-M   'P 1'
#
loop_
_entity.id
_entity.type
_entity.pdbx_description
1 polymer ?
#
loop_
_entity_poly.entity_id
_entity_poly.type
_entity_poly.pdbx_seq_one_letter_code
_entity_poly.pdbx_strand_id
1 'polypeptide(L)'
;MVPLHMAMVAASALVFMPLARYAAEEPQMFLFRGMSRLASDQVNAVPPNALLVFVQNIVNALLFFNWRGDSVWVNTIPGVPILDSLSGGLFVLGVSWSLYSLVRHRDVRQLHVGIFLFFAMLPSIMSVAYPGENPSTVRMGAAIPIVALLMATALHAVLARLWLWVGVAPPNPASLAVQSVTIGSLLKAQKSSSNIGFGPLLVGVFAIAVIGSIWKSNLEAYFTAYPAQHTLSSQHASRFGDVIKGFEAFGGLRDDAFILPGSYWVDWRLMAIEAGDIKWRPIIENVAAARTHDGRPGKRLYIVHPEDRTSLDQLRQWYPQSTFTVAAFPETMGQPLFVTVEVPPGALAVSR
;
A
#
# COMPACT_ATOMS: atom_id res chain seq x y z
N MET A 1 33.91 0.12 -16.25
CA MET A 1 32.97 -0.34 -15.20
C MET A 1 33.12 0.40 -13.87
N VAL A 2 34.33 0.72 -13.40
CA VAL A 2 34.57 1.48 -12.15
C VAL A 2 33.82 2.82 -12.03
N PRO A 3 33.74 3.69 -13.06
CA PRO A 3 33.07 4.99 -12.90
C PRO A 3 31.56 4.88 -12.67
N LEU A 4 30.90 3.85 -13.21
CA LEU A 4 29.46 3.63 -13.03
C LEU A 4 29.13 3.21 -11.59
N HIS A 5 29.93 2.31 -11.01
CA HIS A 5 29.73 1.87 -9.62
C HIS A 5 29.98 3.01 -8.64
N MET A 6 31.02 3.82 -8.87
CA MET A 6 31.29 5.01 -8.06
C MET A 6 30.14 6.03 -8.17
N ALA A 7 29.59 6.24 -9.37
CA ALA A 7 28.42 7.10 -9.55
C ALA A 7 27.18 6.56 -8.81
N MET A 8 26.92 5.25 -8.86
CA MET A 8 25.82 4.63 -8.11
C MET A 8 25.99 4.76 -6.60
N VAL A 9 27.20 4.56 -6.08
CA VAL A 9 27.50 4.73 -4.65
C VAL A 9 27.31 6.18 -4.23
N ALA A 10 27.84 7.14 -5.00
CA ALA A 10 27.68 8.56 -4.73
C ALA A 10 26.20 8.98 -4.76
N ALA A 11 25.44 8.53 -5.77
CA ALA A 11 24.02 8.79 -5.87
C ALA A 11 23.25 8.18 -4.68
N SER A 12 23.56 6.94 -4.30
CA SER A 12 22.93 6.28 -3.14
C SER A 12 23.24 7.02 -1.84
N ALA A 13 24.48 7.49 -1.65
CA ALA A 13 24.88 8.27 -0.49
C ALA A 13 24.16 9.63 -0.42
N LEU A 14 24.01 10.31 -1.56
CA LEU A 14 23.26 11.57 -1.65
C LEU A 14 21.78 11.37 -1.31
N VAL A 15 21.15 10.32 -1.85
CA VAL A 15 19.75 9.98 -1.56
C VAL A 15 19.56 9.59 -0.09
N PHE A 16 20.54 8.91 0.52
CA PHE A 16 20.50 8.49 1.91
C PHE A 16 20.82 9.64 2.90
N MET A 17 21.44 10.73 2.44
CA MET A 17 21.94 11.82 3.29
C MET A 17 20.88 12.41 4.27
N PRO A 18 19.62 12.69 3.87
CA PRO A 18 18.63 13.22 4.81
C PRO A 18 18.31 12.23 5.94
N LEU A 19 18.23 10.94 5.60
CA LEU A 19 17.97 9.89 6.59
C LEU A 19 19.18 9.67 7.51
N ALA A 20 20.40 9.72 6.95
CA ALA A 20 21.64 9.66 7.72
C ALA A 20 21.72 10.80 8.74
N ARG A 21 21.36 12.02 8.32
CA ARG A 21 21.30 13.19 9.19
C ARG A 21 20.29 12.99 10.32
N TYR A 22 19.07 12.57 10.01
CA TYR A 22 18.05 12.31 11.04
C TYR A 22 18.49 11.20 12.01
N ALA A 23 19.11 10.13 11.52
CA ALA A 23 19.62 9.04 12.37
C ALA A 23 20.74 9.51 13.30
N ALA A 24 21.53 10.51 12.88
CA ALA A 24 22.59 11.11 13.72
C ALA A 24 22.03 12.12 14.73
N GLU A 25 21.04 12.93 14.34
CA GLU A 25 20.41 13.93 15.22
C GLU A 25 19.46 13.28 16.25
N GLU A 26 18.70 12.26 15.85
CA GLU A 26 17.64 11.64 16.66
C GLU A 26 17.79 10.09 16.73
N PRO A 27 18.93 9.56 17.25
CA PRO A 27 19.24 8.14 17.17
C PRO A 27 18.25 7.26 17.95
N GLN A 28 17.76 7.75 19.11
CA GLN A 28 16.79 7.00 19.91
C GLN A 28 15.46 6.85 19.18
N MET A 29 14.93 7.94 18.62
CA MET A 29 13.68 7.91 17.84
C MET A 29 13.82 7.11 16.55
N PHE A 30 14.97 7.21 15.87
CA PHE A 30 15.27 6.41 14.69
C PHE A 30 15.26 4.91 14.99
N LEU A 31 15.98 4.48 16.03
CA LEU A 31 16.06 3.07 16.42
C LEU A 31 14.74 2.55 17.00
N PHE A 32 14.00 3.39 17.73
CA PHE A 32 12.71 3.02 18.31
C PHE A 32 11.71 2.52 17.26
N ARG A 33 11.69 3.13 16.06
CA ARG A 33 10.79 2.73 14.97
C ARG A 33 11.03 1.32 14.45
N GLY A 34 12.29 0.89 14.40
CA GLY A 34 12.64 -0.48 14.00
C GLY A 34 12.48 -1.47 15.15
N MET A 35 12.92 -1.07 16.34
CA MET A 35 12.90 -1.93 17.53
C MET A 35 11.48 -2.21 18.02
N SER A 36 10.51 -1.32 17.85
CA SER A 36 9.12 -1.55 18.28
C SER A 36 8.42 -2.70 17.55
N ARG A 37 8.96 -3.17 16.41
CA ARG A 37 8.43 -4.32 15.67
C ARG A 37 9.13 -5.64 16.04
N LEU A 38 10.40 -5.55 16.44
CA LEU A 38 11.23 -6.66 16.90
C LEU A 38 10.98 -6.98 18.38
N ALA A 39 11.03 -5.95 19.21
CA ALA A 39 10.77 -5.96 20.64
C ALA A 39 9.40 -5.35 20.89
N SER A 40 8.77 -5.75 21.99
CA SER A 40 7.52 -5.16 22.46
C SER A 40 7.59 -3.65 22.48
N ASP A 41 6.58 -2.98 21.94
CA ASP A 41 6.33 -1.60 22.31
C ASP A 41 5.58 -1.57 23.65
N GLN A 42 5.36 -0.39 24.23
CA GLN A 42 4.65 -0.23 25.50
C GLN A 42 3.19 -0.75 25.44
N VAL A 43 2.71 -1.17 24.26
CA VAL A 43 1.34 -1.63 24.00
C VAL A 43 1.27 -3.16 23.86
N ASN A 44 2.24 -3.81 23.21
CA ASN A 44 2.22 -5.26 22.97
C ASN A 44 3.48 -5.94 23.47
N ALA A 45 3.36 -6.86 24.44
CA ALA A 45 4.45 -7.71 24.87
C ALA A 45 4.90 -8.68 23.77
N VAL A 46 6.18 -9.06 23.77
CA VAL A 46 6.68 -10.11 22.87
C VAL A 46 5.95 -11.41 23.21
N PRO A 47 5.35 -12.12 22.22
CA PRO A 47 4.67 -13.37 22.48
C PRO A 47 5.60 -14.39 23.18
N PRO A 48 5.10 -15.21 24.13
CA PRO A 48 5.92 -16.20 24.84
C PRO A 48 6.67 -17.15 23.90
N ASN A 49 6.11 -17.42 22.71
CA ASN A 49 6.68 -18.29 21.69
C ASN A 49 7.28 -17.50 20.51
N ALA A 50 8.12 -16.51 20.78
CA ALA A 50 8.73 -15.65 19.76
C ALA A 50 9.41 -16.43 18.61
N LEU A 51 10.09 -17.54 18.90
CA LEU A 51 10.71 -18.39 17.87
C LEU A 51 9.67 -19.03 16.95
N LEU A 52 8.55 -19.52 17.51
CA LEU A 52 7.46 -20.09 16.73
C LEU A 52 6.82 -19.03 15.83
N VAL A 53 6.60 -17.83 16.36
CA VAL A 53 6.07 -16.69 15.58
C VAL A 53 7.03 -16.31 14.46
N PHE A 54 8.35 -16.29 14.71
CA PHE A 54 9.35 -16.04 13.69
C PHE A 54 9.32 -17.08 12.57
N VAL A 55 9.25 -18.37 12.91
CA VAL A 55 9.12 -19.46 11.91
C VAL A 55 7.82 -19.35 11.13
N GLN A 56 6.70 -19.08 11.81
CA GLN A 56 5.42 -18.81 11.16
C GLN A 56 5.51 -17.61 10.23
N ASN A 57 6.27 -16.58 10.61
CA ASN A 57 6.46 -15.41 9.80
C ASN A 57 7.24 -15.70 8.52
N ILE A 58 8.26 -16.56 8.58
CA ILE A 58 8.96 -17.06 7.38
C ILE A 58 7.97 -17.76 6.45
N VAL A 59 7.15 -18.68 6.98
CA VAL A 59 6.17 -19.43 6.18
C VAL A 59 5.17 -18.47 5.53
N ASN A 60 4.60 -17.55 6.28
CA ASN A 60 3.66 -16.54 5.78
C ASN A 60 4.31 -15.65 4.72
N ALA A 61 5.58 -15.26 4.89
CA ALA A 61 6.30 -14.45 3.92
C ALA A 61 6.62 -15.23 2.63
N LEU A 62 6.87 -16.55 2.70
CA LEU A 62 7.02 -17.39 1.51
C LEU A 62 5.68 -17.60 0.78
N LEU A 63 4.59 -17.79 1.54
CA LEU A 63 3.23 -17.95 1.01
C LEU A 63 2.63 -16.64 0.46
N PHE A 64 3.20 -15.49 0.83
CA PHE A 64 2.80 -14.15 0.38
C PHE A 64 2.64 -14.03 -1.15
N PHE A 65 3.54 -14.67 -1.89
CA PHE A 65 3.60 -14.57 -3.34
C PHE A 65 2.46 -15.28 -4.06
N ASN A 66 2.03 -16.45 -3.56
CA ASN A 66 1.15 -17.36 -4.29
C ASN A 66 -0.14 -17.74 -3.55
N TRP A 67 -0.27 -17.43 -2.26
CA TRP A 67 -1.37 -17.95 -1.43
C TRP A 67 -2.13 -16.88 -0.66
N ARG A 68 -1.48 -16.11 0.22
CA ARG A 68 -2.15 -15.10 1.05
C ARG A 68 -1.29 -13.86 1.21
N GLY A 69 -1.77 -12.74 0.68
CA GLY A 69 -1.08 -11.45 0.74
C GLY A 69 -1.25 -10.70 2.06
N ASP A 70 -0.82 -9.44 2.04
CA ASP A 70 -0.96 -8.49 3.16
C ASP A 70 -2.44 -8.24 3.50
N SER A 71 -2.75 -8.12 4.79
CA SER A 71 -4.11 -7.84 5.29
C SER A 71 -4.43 -6.36 5.40
N VAL A 72 -3.44 -5.48 5.28
CA VAL A 72 -3.62 -4.03 5.40
C VAL A 72 -4.19 -3.47 4.10
N TRP A 73 -5.45 -3.04 4.17
CA TRP A 73 -6.25 -2.51 3.06
C TRP A 73 -5.65 -1.28 2.35
N VAL A 74 -4.80 -0.52 3.03
CA VAL A 74 -4.11 0.66 2.49
C VAL A 74 -2.93 0.28 1.59
N ASN A 75 -2.39 -0.93 1.76
CA ASN A 75 -1.19 -1.36 1.06
C ASN A 75 -1.52 -2.15 -0.20
N THR A 76 -2.59 -2.94 -0.17
CA THR A 76 -3.01 -3.83 -1.25
C THR A 76 -4.44 -4.34 -0.99
N ILE A 77 -4.96 -5.16 -1.90
CA ILE A 77 -6.24 -5.85 -1.71
C ILE A 77 -6.07 -6.92 -0.61
N PRO A 78 -6.77 -6.80 0.54
CA PRO A 78 -6.53 -7.66 1.68
C PRO A 78 -6.61 -9.15 1.38
N GLY A 79 -5.54 -9.88 1.73
CA GLY A 79 -5.47 -11.34 1.66
C GLY A 79 -5.28 -11.93 0.25
N VAL A 80 -5.36 -11.13 -0.81
CA VAL A 80 -5.11 -11.58 -2.18
C VAL A 80 -3.59 -11.79 -2.38
N PRO A 81 -3.14 -12.89 -3.01
CA PRO A 81 -1.73 -13.08 -3.35
C PRO A 81 -1.16 -11.90 -4.13
N ILE A 82 0.09 -11.50 -3.85
CA ILE A 82 0.67 -10.33 -4.53
C ILE A 82 0.99 -10.60 -6.01
N LEU A 83 1.24 -11.86 -6.37
CA LEU A 83 1.44 -12.26 -7.76
C LEU A 83 0.15 -12.87 -8.31
N ASP A 84 -0.23 -12.49 -9.53
CA ASP A 84 -1.27 -13.18 -10.27
C ASP A 84 -0.89 -14.64 -10.54
N SER A 85 -1.85 -15.47 -10.97
CA SER A 85 -1.62 -16.91 -11.16
C SER A 85 -0.49 -17.23 -12.12
N LEU A 86 -0.31 -16.45 -13.19
CA LEU A 86 0.71 -16.69 -14.21
C LEU A 86 2.08 -16.22 -13.75
N SER A 87 2.17 -15.00 -13.18
CA SER A 87 3.38 -14.48 -12.55
C SER A 87 3.83 -15.37 -11.39
N GLY A 88 2.90 -15.82 -10.56
CA GLY A 88 3.14 -16.75 -9.46
C GLY A 88 3.65 -18.10 -9.94
N GLY A 89 3.13 -18.63 -11.05
CA GLY A 89 3.65 -19.85 -11.67
C GLY A 89 5.09 -19.68 -12.18
N LEU A 90 5.38 -18.57 -12.87
CA LEU A 90 6.73 -18.24 -13.32
C LEU A 90 7.69 -18.06 -12.14
N PHE A 91 7.24 -17.45 -11.05
CA PHE A 91 8.04 -17.27 -9.84
C PHE A 91 8.43 -18.62 -9.23
N VAL A 92 7.48 -19.53 -9.05
CA VAL A 92 7.73 -20.88 -8.52
C VAL A 92 8.69 -21.67 -9.43
N LEU A 93 8.52 -21.57 -10.75
CA LEU A 93 9.45 -22.19 -11.72
C LEU A 93 10.85 -21.57 -11.63
N GLY A 94 10.94 -20.26 -11.44
CA GLY A 94 12.21 -19.53 -11.28
C GLY A 94 12.94 -19.94 -10.01
N VAL A 95 12.24 -20.02 -8.88
CA VAL A 95 12.78 -20.54 -7.61
C VAL A 95 13.23 -21.99 -7.77
N SER A 96 12.41 -22.84 -8.39
CA SER A 96 12.74 -24.25 -8.61
C SER A 96 14.00 -24.42 -9.48
N TRP A 97 14.12 -23.62 -10.54
CA TRP A 97 15.31 -23.59 -11.38
C TRP A 97 16.54 -23.07 -10.63
N SER A 98 16.40 -22.02 -9.84
CA SER A 98 17.46 -21.45 -9.02
C SER A 98 18.02 -22.50 -8.04
N LEU A 99 17.15 -23.21 -7.34
CA LEU A 99 17.51 -24.31 -6.44
C LEU A 99 18.14 -25.49 -7.18
N TYR A 100 17.57 -25.90 -8.31
CA TYR A 100 18.13 -26.97 -9.14
C TYR A 100 19.55 -26.61 -9.61
N SER A 101 19.76 -25.38 -10.08
CA SER A 101 21.06 -24.89 -10.54
C SER A 101 22.07 -24.80 -9.40
N LEU A 102 21.64 -24.40 -8.20
CA LEU A 102 22.48 -24.39 -7.01
C LEU A 102 22.95 -25.81 -6.64
N VAL A 103 22.06 -26.80 -6.63
CA VAL A 103 22.38 -28.17 -6.22
C VAL A 103 23.17 -28.91 -7.30
N ARG A 104 22.68 -28.89 -8.54
CA ARG A 104 23.20 -29.70 -9.65
C ARG A 104 24.44 -29.10 -10.30
N HIS A 105 24.44 -27.78 -10.50
CA HIS A 105 25.49 -27.06 -11.22
C HIS A 105 26.42 -26.30 -10.27
N ARG A 106 26.15 -26.32 -8.95
CA ARG A 106 26.94 -25.61 -7.93
C ARG A 106 27.10 -24.12 -8.24
N ASP A 107 26.09 -23.54 -8.88
CA ASP A 107 26.09 -22.13 -9.23
C ASP A 107 25.84 -21.26 -7.99
N VAL A 108 26.93 -20.80 -7.37
CA VAL A 108 26.89 -19.95 -6.17
C VAL A 108 26.15 -18.64 -6.40
N ARG A 109 25.96 -18.17 -7.64
CA ARG A 109 25.16 -16.95 -7.90
C ARG A 109 23.71 -17.14 -7.45
N GLN A 110 23.17 -18.35 -7.59
CA GLN A 110 21.80 -18.66 -7.17
C GLN A 110 21.65 -18.63 -5.64
N LEU A 111 22.70 -18.97 -4.90
CA LEU A 111 22.72 -18.79 -3.45
C LEU A 111 22.56 -17.31 -3.08
N HIS A 112 23.25 -16.40 -3.78
CA HIS A 112 23.13 -14.97 -3.54
C HIS A 112 21.71 -14.47 -3.83
N VAL A 113 21.05 -14.96 -4.89
CA VAL A 113 19.64 -14.62 -5.19
C VAL A 113 18.74 -15.02 -4.02
N GLY A 114 18.90 -16.24 -3.48
CA GLY A 114 18.14 -16.70 -2.32
C GLY A 114 18.42 -15.89 -1.05
N ILE A 115 19.69 -15.58 -0.79
CA ILE A 115 20.09 -14.73 0.35
C ILE A 115 19.47 -13.34 0.21
N PHE A 116 19.59 -12.69 -0.94
CA PHE A 116 19.01 -11.36 -1.14
C PHE A 116 17.48 -11.38 -1.03
N LEU A 117 16.81 -12.42 -1.53
CA LEU A 117 15.36 -12.56 -1.37
C LEU A 117 14.99 -12.65 0.11
N PHE A 118 15.69 -13.48 0.88
CA PHE A 118 15.47 -13.62 2.31
C PHE A 118 15.69 -12.30 3.07
N PHE A 119 16.81 -11.61 2.81
CA PHE A 119 17.09 -10.30 3.43
C PHE A 119 16.08 -9.22 3.04
N ALA A 120 15.59 -9.24 1.79
CA ALA A 120 14.57 -8.32 1.33
C ALA A 120 13.20 -8.55 2.02
N MET A 121 12.94 -9.76 2.50
CA MET A 121 11.73 -10.11 3.24
C MET A 121 11.87 -9.93 4.76
N LEU A 122 13.12 -9.78 5.25
CA LEU A 122 13.45 -9.74 6.66
C LEU A 122 12.66 -8.69 7.46
N PRO A 123 12.42 -7.45 6.97
CA PRO A 123 11.63 -6.46 7.72
C PRO A 123 10.20 -6.91 8.04
N SER A 124 9.59 -7.75 7.18
CA SER A 124 8.28 -8.35 7.44
C SER A 124 8.39 -9.55 8.38
N ILE A 125 9.37 -10.43 8.13
CA ILE A 125 9.58 -11.66 8.93
C ILE A 125 9.86 -11.31 10.40
N MET A 126 10.60 -10.23 10.64
CA MET A 126 10.99 -9.71 11.95
C MET A 126 9.86 -9.04 12.75
N SER A 127 8.65 -8.91 12.19
CA SER A 127 7.48 -8.35 12.89
C SER A 127 6.90 -9.32 13.91
N VAL A 128 7.69 -9.68 14.92
CA VAL A 128 7.33 -10.67 15.95
C VAL A 128 6.36 -10.09 16.98
N ALA A 129 6.52 -8.80 17.32
CA ALA A 129 5.60 -8.10 18.22
C ALA A 129 4.22 -7.85 17.59
N TYR A 130 4.13 -7.86 16.25
CA TYR A 130 2.89 -7.67 15.49
C TYR A 130 2.75 -8.72 14.39
N PRO A 131 2.38 -9.97 14.72
CA PRO A 131 2.23 -11.04 13.74
C PRO A 131 1.15 -10.72 12.67
N GLY A 132 0.13 -9.94 13.03
CA GLY A 132 -0.92 -9.50 12.11
C GLY A 132 -0.44 -8.53 11.03
N GLU A 133 0.77 -7.99 11.14
CA GLU A 133 1.39 -7.17 10.09
C GLU A 133 2.33 -7.98 9.19
N ASN A 134 2.36 -9.31 9.32
CA ASN A 134 3.11 -10.21 8.44
C ASN A 134 2.16 -11.18 7.71
N PRO A 135 2.23 -11.27 6.37
CA PRO A 135 3.16 -10.58 5.47
C PRO A 135 2.78 -9.11 5.22
N SER A 136 3.76 -8.26 4.94
CA SER A 136 3.54 -6.85 4.58
C SER A 136 4.13 -6.46 3.23
N THR A 137 3.28 -5.94 2.34
CA THR A 137 3.67 -5.50 0.99
C THR A 137 4.66 -4.33 1.05
N VAL A 138 4.44 -3.38 1.96
CA VAL A 138 5.30 -2.20 2.11
C VAL A 138 6.66 -2.54 2.74
N ARG A 139 6.77 -3.64 3.49
CA ARG A 139 8.03 -4.08 4.13
C ARG A 139 8.87 -5.00 3.26
N MET A 140 8.25 -5.66 2.30
CA MET A 140 8.93 -6.58 1.36
C MET A 140 9.16 -5.95 -0.02
N GLY A 141 9.00 -4.63 -0.17
CA GLY A 141 9.20 -3.93 -1.44
C GLY A 141 10.61 -4.13 -2.05
N ALA A 142 11.62 -4.38 -1.21
CA ALA A 142 12.97 -4.71 -1.69
C ALA A 142 13.06 -6.05 -2.46
N ALA A 143 12.06 -6.93 -2.31
CA ALA A 143 12.03 -8.23 -2.98
C ALA A 143 11.61 -8.12 -4.45
N ILE A 144 10.94 -7.03 -4.86
CA ILE A 144 10.40 -6.81 -6.21
C ILE A 144 11.42 -7.13 -7.32
N PRO A 145 12.64 -6.54 -7.36
CA PRO A 145 13.59 -6.83 -8.43
C PRO A 145 14.05 -8.29 -8.47
N ILE A 146 14.12 -8.95 -7.31
CA ILE A 146 14.58 -10.34 -7.19
C ILE A 146 13.49 -11.30 -7.68
N VAL A 147 12.24 -11.03 -7.30
CA VAL A 147 11.07 -11.76 -7.78
C VAL A 147 10.93 -11.60 -9.30
N ALA A 148 11.10 -10.38 -9.82
CA ALA A 148 11.11 -10.11 -11.26
C ALA A 148 12.23 -10.88 -11.98
N LEU A 149 13.44 -10.92 -11.42
CA LEU A 149 14.55 -11.71 -11.96
C LEU A 149 14.20 -13.20 -12.03
N LEU A 150 13.64 -13.77 -10.96
CA LEU A 150 13.24 -15.18 -10.92
C LEU A 150 12.15 -15.48 -11.97
N MET A 151 11.12 -14.66 -12.08
CA MET A 151 10.09 -14.79 -13.11
C MET A 151 10.68 -14.70 -14.52
N ALA A 152 11.56 -13.73 -14.76
CA ALA A 152 12.19 -13.53 -16.06
C ALA A 152 13.10 -14.71 -16.45
N THR A 153 13.85 -15.28 -15.50
CA THR A 153 14.68 -16.47 -15.77
C THR A 153 13.83 -17.69 -16.14
N ALA A 154 12.70 -17.91 -15.47
CA ALA A 154 11.77 -18.98 -15.81
C ALA A 154 11.18 -18.78 -17.20
N LEU A 155 10.69 -17.57 -17.49
CA LEU A 155 10.12 -17.25 -18.80
C LEU A 155 11.16 -17.42 -19.92
N HIS A 156 12.39 -16.93 -19.70
CA HIS A 156 13.48 -17.10 -20.66
C HIS A 156 13.78 -18.58 -20.92
N ALA A 157 13.83 -19.42 -19.88
CA ALA A 157 14.07 -20.85 -20.03
C ALA A 157 12.95 -21.53 -20.83
N VAL A 158 11.69 -21.19 -20.57
CA VAL A 158 10.53 -21.72 -21.33
C VAL A 158 10.61 -21.30 -22.80
N LEU A 159 10.83 -20.01 -23.08
CA LEU A 159 10.94 -19.51 -24.43
C LEU A 159 12.12 -20.15 -25.18
N ALA A 160 13.29 -20.26 -24.56
CA ALA A 160 14.45 -20.89 -25.16
C ALA A 160 14.18 -22.36 -25.55
N ARG A 161 13.44 -23.11 -24.71
CA ARG A 161 13.01 -24.48 -25.03
C ARG A 161 12.02 -24.52 -26.19
N LEU A 162 11.09 -23.57 -26.27
CA LEU A 162 10.15 -23.47 -27.39
C LEU A 162 10.85 -23.15 -28.71
N TRP A 163 11.82 -22.22 -28.70
CA TRP A 163 12.66 -21.93 -29.87
C TRP A 163 13.37 -23.18 -30.39
N LEU A 164 14.01 -23.94 -29.50
CA LEU A 164 14.69 -25.19 -29.85
C LEU A 164 13.72 -26.26 -30.36
N TRP A 165 12.53 -26.38 -29.77
CA TRP A 165 11.50 -27.33 -30.21
C TRP A 165 11.02 -27.04 -31.63
N VAL A 166 10.97 -25.76 -31.98
CA VAL A 166 10.64 -25.27 -33.32
C VAL A 166 11.80 -25.41 -34.32
N GLY A 167 12.97 -25.88 -33.87
CA GLY A 167 14.14 -26.09 -34.72
C GLY A 167 14.93 -24.82 -35.05
N VAL A 168 14.71 -23.74 -34.29
CA VAL A 168 15.41 -22.45 -34.48
C VAL A 168 16.24 -22.13 -33.24
N ALA A 169 17.49 -21.75 -33.43
CA ALA A 169 18.34 -21.34 -32.31
C ALA A 169 17.72 -20.12 -31.60
N PRO A 170 17.65 -20.11 -30.26
CA PRO A 170 17.12 -18.95 -29.54
C PRO A 170 17.95 -17.70 -29.87
N PRO A 171 17.32 -16.53 -30.01
CA PRO A 171 18.03 -15.30 -30.34
C PRO A 171 19.08 -14.99 -29.26
N ASN A 172 20.28 -14.60 -29.70
CA ASN A 172 21.37 -14.30 -28.77
C ASN A 172 20.99 -13.08 -27.91
N PRO A 173 20.96 -13.18 -26.57
CA PRO A 173 20.59 -12.05 -25.71
C PRO A 173 21.51 -10.84 -25.91
N ALA A 174 22.78 -11.04 -26.31
CA ALA A 174 23.70 -9.94 -26.64
C ALA A 174 23.29 -9.16 -27.91
N SER A 175 22.53 -9.79 -28.83
CA SER A 175 21.98 -9.13 -30.02
C SER A 175 20.66 -8.40 -29.78
N LEU A 176 20.00 -8.69 -28.64
CA LEU A 176 18.74 -8.07 -28.21
C LEU A 176 18.95 -6.96 -27.17
N ALA A 177 20.17 -6.80 -26.65
CA ALA A 177 20.54 -5.61 -25.90
C ALA A 177 20.28 -4.41 -26.82
N VAL A 178 19.27 -3.62 -26.48
CA VAL A 178 18.79 -2.51 -27.30
C VAL A 178 19.94 -1.52 -27.51
N GLN A 179 20.70 -1.70 -28.59
CA GLN A 179 21.40 -0.59 -29.22
C GLN A 179 20.28 0.36 -29.61
N SER A 180 20.31 1.58 -29.06
CA SER A 180 19.35 2.68 -29.28
C SER A 180 18.51 2.46 -30.54
N VAL A 181 17.20 2.24 -30.40
CA VAL A 181 16.29 2.06 -31.54
C VAL A 181 16.26 3.35 -32.34
N THR A 182 17.16 3.49 -33.30
CA THR A 182 17.15 4.61 -34.25
C THR A 182 16.11 4.30 -35.33
N ILE A 183 15.42 5.32 -35.86
CA ILE A 183 14.43 5.17 -36.93
C ILE A 183 14.99 4.35 -38.12
N GLY A 184 16.29 4.46 -38.42
CA GLY A 184 16.97 3.67 -39.45
C GLY A 184 17.07 2.16 -39.18
N SER A 185 17.04 1.71 -37.93
CA SER A 185 17.03 0.29 -37.56
C SER A 185 15.66 -0.37 -37.77
N LEU A 186 14.58 0.38 -37.48
CA LEU A 186 13.20 -0.02 -37.77
C LEU A 186 12.96 -0.15 -39.28
N LEU A 187 13.49 0.79 -40.07
CA LEU A 187 13.41 0.75 -41.54
C LEU A 187 14.22 -0.41 -42.16
N LYS A 188 15.35 -0.80 -41.56
CA LYS A 188 16.12 -1.99 -42.00
C LYS A 188 15.44 -3.31 -41.62
N ALA A 189 14.83 -3.40 -40.43
CA ALA A 189 14.04 -4.56 -40.02
C ALA A 189 12.83 -4.79 -40.94
N GLN A 190 12.18 -3.70 -41.37
CA GLN A 190 11.07 -3.75 -42.34
C GLN A 190 11.50 -4.31 -43.71
N LYS A 191 12.75 -4.08 -44.14
CA LYS A 191 13.27 -4.56 -45.43
C LYS A 191 13.79 -6.01 -45.40
N SER A 192 13.95 -6.60 -44.21
CA SER A 192 14.44 -7.97 -43.96
C SER A 192 13.31 -8.92 -43.52
N SER A 193 12.08 -8.70 -43.98
CA SER A 193 10.88 -9.42 -43.54
C SER A 193 10.24 -10.24 -44.67
N SER A 194 11.03 -11.03 -45.42
CA SER A 194 10.47 -11.89 -46.47
C SER A 194 10.40 -13.38 -46.12
N ASN A 195 10.88 -13.85 -44.96
CA ASN A 195 10.67 -15.23 -44.50
C ASN A 195 10.86 -15.37 -42.97
N ILE A 196 9.92 -14.86 -42.17
CA ILE A 196 9.81 -15.29 -40.76
C ILE A 196 9.16 -16.68 -40.81
N GLY A 197 9.91 -17.73 -40.46
CA GLY A 197 9.36 -19.08 -40.39
C GLY A 197 8.14 -19.13 -39.47
N PHE A 198 7.16 -19.98 -39.80
CA PHE A 198 5.93 -20.15 -39.00
C PHE A 198 6.20 -20.43 -37.52
N GLY A 199 7.26 -21.17 -37.25
CA GLY A 199 7.73 -21.51 -35.92
C GLY A 199 8.10 -20.33 -35.01
N PRO A 200 9.09 -19.50 -35.37
CA PRO A 200 9.42 -18.24 -34.68
C PRO A 200 8.20 -17.36 -34.38
N LEU A 201 7.25 -17.30 -35.32
CA LEU A 201 6.01 -16.55 -35.16
C LEU A 201 5.14 -17.13 -34.03
N LEU A 202 5.01 -18.46 -33.94
CA LEU A 202 4.28 -19.10 -32.83
C LEU A 202 4.90 -18.80 -31.46
N VAL A 203 6.24 -18.84 -31.35
CA VAL A 203 6.93 -18.52 -30.08
C VAL A 203 6.72 -17.05 -29.71
N GLY A 204 6.78 -16.14 -30.68
CA GLY A 204 6.49 -14.72 -30.49
C GLY A 204 5.06 -14.47 -30.03
N VAL A 205 4.07 -15.10 -30.69
CA VAL A 205 2.65 -15.02 -30.31
C VAL A 205 2.43 -15.55 -28.89
N PHE A 206 3.05 -16.68 -28.53
CA PHE A 206 2.99 -17.23 -27.18
C PHE A 206 3.58 -16.26 -26.14
N ALA A 207 4.76 -15.69 -26.41
CA ALA A 207 5.38 -14.72 -25.51
C ALA A 207 4.50 -13.47 -25.31
N ILE A 208 3.92 -12.95 -26.40
CA ILE A 208 3.00 -11.81 -26.35
C ILE A 208 1.74 -12.17 -25.55
N ALA A 209 1.17 -13.35 -25.75
CA ALA A 209 -0.01 -13.79 -25.01
C ALA A 209 0.26 -13.90 -23.49
N VAL A 210 1.41 -14.47 -23.11
CA VAL A 210 1.83 -14.58 -21.70
C VAL A 210 2.02 -13.19 -21.08
N ILE A 211 2.81 -12.32 -21.72
CA ILE A 211 3.06 -10.97 -21.21
C ILE A 211 1.77 -10.14 -21.18
N GLY A 212 0.94 -10.24 -22.22
CA GLY A 212 -0.35 -9.56 -22.31
C GLY A 212 -1.33 -10.02 -21.23
N SER A 213 -1.33 -11.30 -20.87
CA SER A 213 -2.15 -11.83 -19.78
C SER A 213 -1.69 -11.31 -18.41
N ILE A 214 -0.38 -11.31 -18.15
CA ILE A 214 0.19 -10.73 -16.91
C ILE A 214 -0.18 -9.25 -16.83
N TRP A 215 0.05 -8.51 -17.92
CA TRP A 215 -0.27 -7.08 -18.01
C TRP A 215 -1.74 -6.81 -17.71
N LYS A 216 -2.65 -7.51 -18.39
CA LYS A 216 -4.10 -7.38 -18.18
C LYS A 216 -4.49 -7.66 -16.74
N SER A 217 -4.03 -8.78 -16.16
CA SER A 217 -4.35 -9.16 -14.79
C SER A 217 -3.89 -8.12 -13.76
N ASN A 218 -2.70 -7.54 -13.97
CA ASN A 218 -2.17 -6.51 -13.08
C ASN A 218 -2.90 -5.18 -13.25
N LEU A 219 -3.31 -4.82 -14.47
CA LEU A 219 -4.14 -3.63 -14.69
C LEU A 219 -5.51 -3.75 -14.02
N GLU A 220 -6.17 -4.90 -14.13
CA GLU A 220 -7.46 -5.15 -13.47
C GLU A 220 -7.33 -5.09 -11.94
N ALA A 221 -6.28 -5.70 -11.38
CA ALA A 221 -6.00 -5.64 -9.95
C ALA A 221 -5.76 -4.20 -9.47
N TYR A 222 -4.90 -3.44 -10.15
CA TYR A 222 -4.48 -2.11 -9.71
C TYR A 222 -5.47 -0.99 -10.03
N PHE A 223 -6.09 -0.99 -11.21
CA PHE A 223 -6.98 0.10 -11.66
C PHE A 223 -8.46 -0.18 -11.45
N THR A 224 -8.86 -1.40 -11.10
CA THR A 224 -10.27 -1.74 -10.90
C THR A 224 -10.52 -2.29 -9.51
N ALA A 225 -9.87 -3.40 -9.13
CA ALA A 225 -10.17 -4.07 -7.87
C ALA A 225 -9.66 -3.28 -6.66
N TYR A 226 -8.42 -2.77 -6.71
CA TYR A 226 -7.84 -2.00 -5.61
C TYR A 226 -8.59 -0.68 -5.35
N PRO A 227 -8.92 0.17 -6.35
CA PRO A 227 -9.67 1.41 -6.11
C PRO A 227 -11.08 1.15 -5.60
N ALA A 228 -11.76 0.09 -6.07
CA ALA A 228 -13.07 -0.28 -5.57
C ALA A 228 -13.00 -0.68 -4.08
N GLN A 229 -12.06 -1.54 -3.71
CA GLN A 229 -11.85 -1.92 -2.30
C GLN A 229 -11.39 -0.73 -1.44
N HIS A 230 -10.46 0.07 -1.93
CA HIS A 230 -9.91 1.21 -1.21
C HIS A 230 -10.98 2.25 -0.93
N THR A 231 -11.82 2.58 -1.92
CA THR A 231 -12.97 3.48 -1.75
C THR A 231 -13.82 3.04 -0.56
N LEU A 232 -14.18 1.75 -0.48
CA LEU A 232 -15.02 1.22 0.59
C LEU A 232 -14.37 1.16 1.97
N SER A 233 -13.03 1.07 2.01
CA SER A 233 -12.28 0.95 3.26
C SER A 233 -11.80 2.30 3.79
N SER A 234 -11.74 3.31 2.92
CA SER A 234 -11.19 4.62 3.25
C SER A 234 -12.11 5.39 4.20
N GLN A 235 -11.50 6.22 5.05
CA GLN A 235 -12.24 7.05 6.01
C GLN A 235 -12.91 8.27 5.36
N HIS A 236 -12.68 8.51 4.06
CA HIS A 236 -13.22 9.65 3.30
C HIS A 236 -13.04 11.02 3.98
N ALA A 237 -11.85 11.28 4.55
CA ALA A 237 -11.54 12.50 5.31
C ALA A 237 -11.87 13.80 4.56
N SER A 238 -11.76 13.81 3.23
CA SER A 238 -12.13 14.97 2.39
C SER A 238 -13.59 15.38 2.54
N ARG A 239 -14.51 14.43 2.77
CA ARG A 239 -15.94 14.72 3.00
C ARG A 239 -16.18 15.50 4.29
N PHE A 240 -15.35 15.26 5.31
CA PHE A 240 -15.38 16.06 6.53
C PHE A 240 -14.90 17.48 6.25
N GLY A 241 -13.82 17.63 5.49
CA GLY A 241 -13.31 18.92 5.04
C GLY A 241 -14.34 19.72 4.23
N ASP A 242 -15.08 19.08 3.31
CA ASP A 242 -16.15 19.70 2.53
C ASP A 242 -17.25 20.29 3.42
N VAL A 243 -17.68 19.54 4.45
CA VAL A 243 -18.70 19.98 5.39
C VAL A 243 -18.21 21.14 6.27
N ILE A 244 -16.97 21.09 6.75
CA ILE A 244 -16.38 22.16 7.56
C ILE A 244 -16.24 23.45 6.73
N LYS A 245 -15.74 23.35 5.50
CA LYS A 245 -15.67 24.50 4.57
C LYS A 245 -17.05 25.03 4.22
N GLY A 246 -18.04 24.15 4.04
CA GLY A 246 -19.43 24.53 3.84
C GLY A 246 -19.99 25.30 5.02
N PHE A 247 -19.75 24.82 6.24
CA PHE A 247 -20.14 25.51 7.47
C PHE A 247 -19.54 26.92 7.58
N GLU A 248 -18.26 27.08 7.24
CA GLU A 248 -17.62 28.40 7.14
C GLU A 248 -18.27 29.29 6.08
N ALA A 249 -18.56 28.75 4.90
CA ALA A 249 -19.20 29.48 3.81
C ALA A 249 -20.61 30.00 4.18
N PHE A 250 -21.31 29.32 5.09
CA PHE A 250 -22.64 29.71 5.60
C PHE A 250 -22.60 30.49 6.93
N GLY A 251 -21.48 31.14 7.22
CA GLY A 251 -21.31 32.06 8.35
C GLY A 251 -20.99 31.40 9.69
N GLY A 252 -20.62 30.12 9.68
CA GLY A 252 -19.97 29.48 10.83
C GLY A 252 -18.50 29.90 10.94
N LEU A 253 -17.92 29.76 12.14
CA LEU A 253 -16.48 29.91 12.34
C LEU A 253 -15.86 28.53 12.51
N ARG A 254 -14.69 28.29 11.91
CA ARG A 254 -13.99 27.01 12.05
C ARG A 254 -13.78 26.58 13.51
N ASP A 255 -13.46 27.52 14.39
CA ASP A 255 -13.26 27.28 15.83
C ASP A 255 -14.56 26.92 16.60
N ASP A 256 -15.71 26.97 15.92
CA ASP A 256 -17.00 26.49 16.41
C ASP A 256 -17.43 25.15 15.77
N ALA A 257 -16.54 24.52 14.98
CA ALA A 257 -16.71 23.15 14.49
C ALA A 257 -15.92 22.16 15.37
N PHE A 258 -16.61 21.13 15.84
CA PHE A 258 -16.09 20.16 16.79
C PHE A 258 -16.34 18.74 16.30
N ILE A 259 -15.41 17.84 16.59
CA ILE A 259 -15.50 16.42 16.26
C ILE A 259 -15.52 15.61 17.54
N LEU A 260 -16.55 14.79 17.68
CA LEU A 260 -16.63 13.76 18.70
C LEU A 260 -15.89 12.52 18.20
N PRO A 261 -14.75 12.14 18.80
CA PRO A 261 -13.94 11.06 18.28
C PRO A 261 -14.64 9.71 18.48
N GLY A 262 -14.73 8.93 17.41
CA GLY A 262 -15.12 7.52 17.43
C GLY A 262 -13.89 6.63 17.50
N SER A 263 -13.99 5.48 18.18
CA SER A 263 -12.91 4.49 18.20
C SER A 263 -12.67 3.93 16.81
N TYR A 264 -11.42 3.94 16.34
CA TYR A 264 -11.02 3.45 15.01
C TYR A 264 -11.76 4.08 13.82
N TRP A 265 -12.34 5.27 14.00
CA TRP A 265 -13.18 5.90 12.98
C TRP A 265 -12.36 6.70 11.97
N VAL A 266 -11.84 7.86 12.39
CA VAL A 266 -11.22 8.82 11.48
C VAL A 266 -10.20 9.68 12.22
N ASP A 267 -9.10 9.98 11.53
CA ASP A 267 -8.06 10.85 12.05
C ASP A 267 -8.45 12.32 11.90
N TRP A 268 -8.67 12.99 13.03
CA TRP A 268 -8.98 14.42 13.09
C TRP A 268 -7.93 15.30 12.40
N ARG A 269 -6.66 14.86 12.35
CA ARG A 269 -5.59 15.62 11.69
C ARG A 269 -5.77 15.63 10.19
N LEU A 270 -6.25 14.51 9.62
CA LEU A 270 -6.61 14.46 8.21
C LEU A 270 -7.76 15.41 7.91
N MET A 271 -8.78 15.45 8.78
CA MET A 271 -9.86 16.42 8.61
C MET A 271 -9.37 17.87 8.68
N ALA A 272 -8.43 18.16 9.59
CA ALA A 272 -7.87 19.50 9.73
C ALA A 272 -7.09 19.92 8.47
N ILE A 273 -6.30 19.01 7.90
CA ILE A 273 -5.64 19.19 6.60
C ILE A 273 -6.67 19.43 5.49
N GLU A 274 -7.70 18.60 5.42
CA GLU A 274 -8.76 18.71 4.40
C GLU A 274 -9.58 20.01 4.56
N ALA A 275 -9.77 20.49 5.78
CA ALA A 275 -10.38 21.79 6.09
C ALA A 275 -9.44 22.97 5.75
N GLY A 276 -8.16 22.72 5.49
CA GLY A 276 -7.18 23.74 5.08
C GLY A 276 -6.38 24.34 6.23
N ASP A 277 -6.37 23.74 7.42
CA ASP A 277 -5.51 24.14 8.53
C ASP A 277 -4.98 22.93 9.29
N ILE A 278 -3.71 22.56 9.02
CA ILE A 278 -3.03 21.43 9.65
C ILE A 278 -2.82 21.60 11.16
N LYS A 279 -2.90 22.83 11.70
CA LYS A 279 -2.69 23.11 13.13
C LYS A 279 -3.99 23.13 13.92
N TRP A 280 -5.12 23.20 13.24
CA TRP A 280 -6.43 23.27 13.88
C TRP A 280 -6.79 21.95 14.56
N ARG A 281 -7.22 22.02 15.83
CA ARG A 281 -7.56 20.85 16.66
C ARG A 281 -9.04 20.88 17.08
N PRO A 282 -9.93 20.21 16.32
CA PRO A 282 -11.37 20.25 16.56
C PRO A 282 -11.91 19.19 17.52
N ILE A 283 -11.08 18.39 18.18
CA ILE A 283 -11.57 17.29 19.03
C ILE A 283 -12.13 17.81 20.35
N ILE A 284 -13.30 17.30 20.72
CA ILE A 284 -13.79 17.32 22.10
C ILE A 284 -13.75 15.90 22.71
N GLU A 285 -13.50 15.81 24.02
CA GLU A 285 -13.25 14.51 24.68
C GLU A 285 -14.49 13.63 24.78
N ASN A 286 -15.64 14.24 25.02
CA ASN A 286 -16.92 13.58 25.17
C ASN A 286 -18.05 14.58 24.89
N VAL A 287 -19.27 14.08 24.76
CA VAL A 287 -20.44 14.92 24.45
C VAL A 287 -20.72 15.97 25.53
N ALA A 288 -20.39 15.72 26.80
CA ALA A 288 -20.58 16.72 27.86
C ALA A 288 -19.71 17.97 27.65
N ALA A 289 -18.58 17.87 26.96
CA ALA A 289 -17.76 19.03 26.60
C ALA A 289 -18.52 20.03 25.71
N ALA A 290 -19.55 19.60 24.96
CA ALA A 290 -20.41 20.50 24.18
C ALA A 290 -21.09 21.58 25.06
N ARG A 291 -21.36 21.27 26.34
CA ARG A 291 -21.92 22.21 27.32
C ARG A 291 -21.01 23.41 27.58
N THR A 292 -19.69 23.25 27.45
CA THR A 292 -18.74 24.36 27.61
C THR A 292 -18.85 25.40 26.49
N HIS A 293 -19.56 25.07 25.41
CA HIS A 293 -19.82 25.95 24.28
C HIS A 293 -21.22 26.57 24.33
N ASP A 294 -21.97 26.38 25.42
CA ASP A 294 -23.31 26.97 25.60
C ASP A 294 -23.25 28.49 25.50
N GLY A 295 -24.22 29.08 24.79
CA GLY A 295 -24.33 30.54 24.68
C GLY A 295 -23.30 31.21 23.77
N ARG A 296 -22.45 30.46 23.04
CA ARG A 296 -21.56 31.06 22.04
C ARG A 296 -22.37 31.87 21.01
N PRO A 297 -21.89 33.06 20.60
CA PRO A 297 -22.61 33.94 19.69
C PRO A 297 -22.66 33.41 18.25
N GLY A 298 -21.76 32.48 17.88
CA GLY A 298 -21.74 31.81 16.59
C GLY A 298 -22.60 30.55 16.54
N LYS A 299 -22.88 30.07 15.32
CA LYS A 299 -23.37 28.70 15.10
C LYS A 299 -22.31 27.72 15.60
N ARG A 300 -22.73 26.54 16.04
CA ARG A 300 -21.80 25.45 16.40
C ARG A 300 -22.11 24.23 15.56
N LEU A 301 -21.06 23.55 15.09
CA LEU A 301 -21.16 22.31 14.34
C LEU A 301 -20.52 21.19 15.16
N TYR A 302 -21.26 20.11 15.42
CA TYR A 302 -20.71 18.88 15.97
C TYR A 302 -20.76 17.78 14.93
N ILE A 303 -19.63 17.12 14.69
CA ILE A 303 -19.53 15.96 13.81
C ILE A 303 -19.36 14.72 14.70
N VAL A 304 -20.30 13.78 14.58
CA VAL A 304 -20.42 12.63 15.49
C VAL A 304 -20.49 11.34 14.68
N HIS A 305 -19.93 10.27 15.24
CA HIS A 305 -20.02 8.94 14.64
C HIS A 305 -21.49 8.50 14.51
N PRO A 306 -21.94 7.95 13.37
CA PRO A 306 -23.35 7.58 13.17
C PRO A 306 -23.89 6.54 14.15
N GLU A 307 -23.02 5.67 14.66
CA GLU A 307 -23.38 4.62 15.61
C GLU A 307 -23.33 5.09 17.08
N ASP A 308 -22.80 6.29 17.36
CA ASP A 308 -22.81 6.85 18.72
C ASP A 308 -24.19 7.44 19.05
N ARG A 309 -25.16 6.53 19.23
CA ARG A 309 -26.55 6.87 19.55
C ARG A 309 -26.65 7.62 20.87
N THR A 310 -25.82 7.27 21.85
CA THR A 310 -25.79 7.92 23.16
C THR A 310 -25.50 9.40 23.05
N SER A 311 -24.41 9.78 22.37
CA SER A 311 -24.04 11.18 22.20
C SER A 311 -25.03 11.94 21.32
N LEU A 312 -25.53 11.31 20.25
CA LEU A 312 -26.53 11.91 19.37
C LEU A 312 -27.85 12.21 20.10
N ASP A 313 -28.32 11.28 20.93
CA ASP A 313 -29.55 11.48 21.70
C ASP A 313 -29.37 12.53 22.80
N GLN A 314 -28.19 12.60 23.43
CA GLN A 314 -27.88 13.67 24.40
C GLN A 314 -27.83 15.05 23.74
N LEU A 315 -27.17 15.18 22.59
CA LEU A 315 -27.17 16.45 21.83
C LEU A 315 -28.59 16.85 21.40
N ARG A 316 -29.44 15.88 21.03
CA ARG A 316 -30.83 16.14 20.66
C ARG A 316 -31.67 16.61 21.85
N GLN A 317 -31.44 16.03 23.03
CA GLN A 317 -32.12 16.42 24.26
C GLN A 317 -31.69 17.81 24.74
N TRP A 318 -30.39 18.11 24.71
CA TRP A 318 -29.86 19.40 25.14
C TRP A 318 -30.18 20.51 24.15
N TYR A 319 -30.12 20.25 22.84
CA TYR A 319 -30.33 21.24 21.80
C TYR A 319 -31.48 20.83 20.88
N PRO A 320 -32.74 20.91 21.33
CA PRO A 320 -33.89 20.53 20.51
C PRO A 320 -34.09 21.43 19.27
N GLN A 321 -33.46 22.61 19.27
CA GLN A 321 -33.43 23.55 18.15
C GLN A 321 -32.33 23.23 17.11
N SER A 322 -31.54 22.17 17.33
CA SER A 322 -30.44 21.80 16.43
C SER A 322 -30.92 21.00 15.23
N THR A 323 -30.21 21.14 14.12
CA THR A 323 -30.47 20.37 12.89
C THR A 323 -29.51 19.19 12.84
N PHE A 324 -30.07 17.98 12.71
CA PHE A 324 -29.30 16.75 12.52
C PHE A 324 -29.31 16.38 11.05
N THR A 325 -28.13 16.30 10.43
CA THR A 325 -27.99 15.84 9.04
C THR A 325 -27.13 14.59 9.01
N VAL A 326 -27.70 13.51 8.47
CA VAL A 326 -26.96 12.28 8.23
C VAL A 326 -26.21 12.43 6.91
N ALA A 327 -24.87 12.45 6.97
CA ALA A 327 -24.04 12.54 5.79
C ALA A 327 -23.76 11.14 5.24
N ALA A 328 -24.42 10.79 4.14
CA ALA A 328 -24.18 9.57 3.38
C ALA A 328 -23.78 9.94 1.94
N PHE A 329 -22.83 9.21 1.37
CA PHE A 329 -22.26 9.52 0.07
C PHE A 329 -22.35 8.31 -0.86
N PRO A 330 -22.34 8.50 -2.20
CA PRO A 330 -22.34 7.37 -3.14
C PRO A 330 -21.16 6.42 -2.91
N GLU A 331 -20.00 6.97 -2.52
CA GLU A 331 -18.78 6.20 -2.29
C GLU A 331 -18.87 5.26 -1.06
N THR A 332 -19.73 5.57 -0.10
CA THR A 332 -19.97 4.75 1.10
C THR A 332 -21.07 3.70 0.91
N MET A 333 -21.51 3.47 -0.33
CA MET A 333 -22.70 2.65 -0.66
C MET A 333 -23.95 3.03 0.13
N GLY A 334 -24.12 4.33 0.43
CA GLY A 334 -25.24 4.83 1.21
C GLY A 334 -25.16 4.55 2.71
N GLN A 335 -24.09 3.95 3.22
CA GLN A 335 -23.85 3.91 4.66
C GLN A 335 -23.54 5.33 5.17
N PRO A 336 -24.14 5.76 6.30
CA PRO A 336 -23.79 7.03 6.94
C PRO A 336 -22.30 7.09 7.27
N LEU A 337 -21.62 8.15 6.85
CA LEU A 337 -20.22 8.39 7.19
C LEU A 337 -20.09 9.10 8.54
N PHE A 338 -20.90 10.15 8.74
CA PHE A 338 -21.02 10.92 9.98
C PHE A 338 -22.42 11.53 10.11
N VAL A 339 -22.73 12.02 11.30
CA VAL A 339 -23.90 12.87 11.55
C VAL A 339 -23.40 14.25 11.96
N THR A 340 -23.88 15.29 11.28
CA THR A 340 -23.67 16.67 11.72
C THR A 340 -24.82 17.12 12.61
N VAL A 341 -24.48 17.86 13.65
CA VAL A 341 -25.43 18.51 14.54
C VAL A 341 -25.10 19.99 14.55
N GLU A 342 -25.93 20.78 13.87
CA GLU A 342 -25.80 22.23 13.82
C GLU A 342 -26.67 22.87 14.88
N VAL A 343 -26.03 23.54 15.85
CA VAL A 343 -26.70 24.24 16.94
C VAL A 343 -26.74 25.74 16.63
N PRO A 344 -27.92 26.38 16.70
CA PRO A 344 -28.04 27.79 16.37
C PRO A 344 -27.27 28.71 17.35
N PRO A 345 -27.00 29.96 16.92
CA PRO A 345 -26.34 30.98 17.73
C PRO A 345 -27.02 31.18 19.09
N GLY A 346 -26.23 31.31 20.15
CA GLY A 346 -26.71 31.64 21.49
C GLY A 346 -27.52 30.54 22.18
N ALA A 347 -27.75 29.37 21.56
CA ALA A 347 -28.55 28.33 22.18
C ALA A 347 -27.88 27.77 23.44
N LEU A 348 -28.67 27.64 24.50
CA LEU A 348 -28.27 27.01 25.76
C LEU A 348 -28.84 25.59 25.80
N ALA A 349 -28.11 24.68 26.41
CA ALA A 349 -28.61 23.33 26.63
C ALA A 349 -29.82 23.35 27.59
N VAL A 350 -30.88 22.65 27.22
CA VAL A 350 -32.06 22.47 28.05
C VAL A 350 -31.70 21.50 29.19
N SER A 351 -31.88 21.94 30.44
CA SER A 351 -31.85 21.04 31.60
C SER A 351 -33.17 20.28 31.66
N ARG A 352 -33.10 18.95 31.56
CA ARG A 352 -34.14 18.08 32.09
C ARG A 352 -33.58 17.32 33.27
#